data_AF-A0A350DEZ7-F1
#
_entry.id   AF-A0A350DEZ7-F1
#
_cell.length_a   1.000
_cell.length_b   1.000
_cell.length_c   1.000
_cell.angle_alpha   90.00
_cell.angle_beta   90.00
_cell.angle_gamma   90.00
#
_symmetry.space_group_name_H-M   'P 1'
#
loop_
_entity.id
_entity.type
_entity.pdbx_description
1 polymer ?
#
loop_
_entity_poly.entity_id
_entity_poly.type
_entity_poly.pdbx_seq_one_letter_code
_entity_poly.pdbx_strand_id
1 'polypeptide(L)'
;MFDALNAWWAQQLVLCDWAFTPHPLAVDAVAAEQRLLELGITDRGALADQLFFALGAPSGSADQLLGALEWAALAGAAGWLSQAQATNWAHHLTRRITSDYSDQRAWLSDLRRAL
;
A
#
# COMPACT_ATOMS: atom_id res chain seq x y z
N MET A 1 18.55 7.57 6.91
CA MET A 1 17.49 8.54 7.23
C MET A 1 16.22 7.72 7.42
N PHE A 2 15.64 7.68 8.63
CA PHE A 2 14.32 7.05 8.79
C PHE A 2 13.38 7.83 7.86
N ASP A 3 12.95 7.16 6.79
CA ASP A 3 12.41 7.82 5.61
C ASP A 3 11.03 8.38 5.94
N ALA A 4 10.83 9.69 5.75
CA ALA A 4 9.54 10.34 6.00
C ALA A 4 8.41 9.62 5.23
N LEU A 5 8.78 9.01 4.09
CA LEU A 5 7.89 8.15 3.32
C LEU A 5 7.50 6.87 4.07
N ASN A 6 8.44 6.15 4.69
CA ASN A 6 8.11 4.93 5.44
C ASN A 6 7.19 5.23 6.61
N ALA A 7 7.40 6.35 7.29
CA ALA A 7 6.53 6.80 8.37
C ALA A 7 5.12 7.13 7.85
N TRP A 8 5.02 7.86 6.73
CA TRP A 8 3.74 8.19 6.11
C TRP A 8 3.01 6.94 5.59
N TRP A 9 3.73 6.03 4.95
CA TRP A 9 3.19 4.78 4.43
C TRP A 9 2.66 3.91 5.58
N ALA A 10 3.44 3.73 6.65
CA ALA A 10 2.98 3.01 7.83
C ALA A 10 1.75 3.65 8.48
N GLN A 11 1.63 4.99 8.47
CA GLN A 11 0.42 5.67 8.89
C GLN A 11 -0.79 5.33 8.00
N GLN A 12 -0.61 5.16 6.69
CA GLN A 12 -1.72 4.77 5.81
C GLN A 12 -2.19 3.33 6.09
N LEU A 13 -1.27 2.42 6.43
CA LEU A 13 -1.61 1.02 6.73
C LEU A 13 -2.53 0.86 7.94
N VAL A 14 -2.52 1.81 8.89
CA VAL A 14 -3.48 1.84 10.01
C VAL A 14 -4.93 1.92 9.50
N LEU A 15 -5.16 2.52 8.34
CA LEU A 15 -6.48 2.59 7.71
C LEU A 15 -6.93 1.23 7.14
N CYS A 16 -6.01 0.28 6.97
CA CYS A 16 -6.28 -1.12 6.61
C CYS A 16 -6.40 -2.03 7.85
N ASP A 17 -6.69 -1.46 9.02
CA ASP A 17 -6.75 -2.15 10.32
C ASP A 17 -5.41 -2.73 10.82
N TRP A 18 -4.27 -2.25 10.30
CA TRP A 18 -2.96 -2.67 10.83
C TRP A 18 -2.68 -2.02 12.18
N ALA A 19 -1.97 -2.76 13.04
CA ALA A 19 -1.39 -2.17 14.24
C ALA A 19 -0.41 -1.05 13.87
N PHE A 20 -0.41 0.04 14.65
CA PHE A 20 0.52 1.14 14.43
C PHE A 20 1.95 0.68 14.67
N THR A 21 2.74 0.59 13.60
CA THR A 21 4.17 0.26 13.63
C THR A 21 4.97 1.31 12.85
N PRO A 22 6.22 1.60 13.22
CA PRO A 22 7.03 2.60 12.51
C PRO A 22 7.61 2.10 11.18
N HIS A 23 7.45 0.81 10.85
CA HIS A 23 8.00 0.23 9.64
C HIS A 23 6.94 -0.59 8.89
N PRO A 24 6.62 -0.23 7.63
CA PRO A 24 5.50 -0.83 6.88
C PRO A 24 5.70 -2.32 6.52
N LEU A 25 6.92 -2.85 6.67
CA LEU A 25 7.26 -4.25 6.37
C LEU A 25 7.49 -5.08 7.65
N ALA A 26 7.07 -4.56 8.81
CA ALA A 26 7.33 -5.19 10.10
C ALA A 26 6.40 -6.37 10.44
N VAL A 27 5.37 -6.62 9.60
CA VAL A 27 4.51 -7.80 9.75
C VAL A 27 5.31 -9.07 9.50
N ASP A 28 4.99 -10.12 10.25
CA ASP A 28 5.56 -11.45 10.07
C ASP A 28 5.28 -11.99 8.64
N ALA A 29 6.28 -12.65 8.05
CA ALA A 29 6.19 -13.11 6.66
C ALA A 29 5.01 -14.06 6.41
N VAL A 30 4.72 -14.97 7.35
CA VAL A 30 3.61 -15.92 7.22
C VAL A 30 2.29 -15.19 7.34
N ALA A 31 2.17 -14.29 8.32
CA ALA A 31 0.97 -13.46 8.47
C ALA A 31 0.72 -12.57 7.23
N ALA A 32 1.79 -12.02 6.62
CA ALA A 32 1.68 -11.23 5.40
C ALA A 32 1.18 -12.06 4.22
N GLU A 33 1.70 -13.27 4.05
CA GLU A 33 1.27 -14.18 2.99
C GLU A 33 -0.19 -14.60 3.16
N GLN A 34 -0.62 -14.94 4.38
CA GLN A 34 -2.04 -15.25 4.64
C GLN A 34 -2.95 -14.07 4.31
N ARG A 35 -2.55 -12.85 4.69
CA ARG A 35 -3.34 -11.65 4.38
C ARG A 35 -3.42 -11.37 2.87
N LEU A 36 -2.35 -11.61 2.11
CA LEU A 36 -2.39 -11.52 0.65
C LEU A 36 -3.43 -12.48 0.06
N LEU A 37 -3.48 -13.72 0.56
CA LEU A 37 -4.45 -14.72 0.12
C LEU A 37 -5.90 -14.30 0.46
N GLU A 38 -6.15 -13.76 1.65
CA GLU A 38 -7.46 -13.21 2.03
C GLU A 38 -7.92 -12.08 1.10
N LEU A 39 -6.98 -11.27 0.62
CA LEU A 39 -7.21 -10.18 -0.33
C LEU A 39 -7.28 -10.67 -1.78
N GLY A 40 -7.24 -11.99 -2.02
CA GLY A 40 -7.34 -12.59 -3.36
C GLY A 40 -6.04 -12.57 -4.18
N ILE A 41 -4.90 -12.22 -3.56
CA ILE A 41 -3.59 -12.22 -4.21
C ILE A 41 -2.94 -13.60 -4.01
N THR A 42 -3.16 -14.50 -4.97
CA THR A 42 -2.75 -15.92 -4.87
C THR A 42 -1.29 -16.18 -5.21
N ASP A 43 -0.65 -15.29 -5.97
CA ASP A 43 0.73 -15.44 -6.43
C ASP A 43 1.36 -14.10 -6.82
N ARG A 44 2.66 -14.14 -7.16
CA ARG A 44 3.45 -12.96 -7.52
C ARG A 44 3.02 -12.31 -8.84
N GLY A 45 2.45 -13.08 -9.77
CA GLY A 45 1.91 -12.56 -11.04
C GLY A 45 0.63 -11.79 -10.79
N ALA A 46 -0.30 -12.37 -10.04
CA ALA A 46 -1.52 -11.71 -9.61
C ALA A 46 -1.23 -10.40 -8.85
N LEU A 47 -0.22 -10.39 -7.97
CA LEU A 47 0.24 -9.18 -7.29
C LEU A 47 0.66 -8.09 -8.29
N ALA A 48 1.48 -8.44 -9.29
CA ALA A 48 1.99 -7.48 -10.26
C ALA A 48 0.85 -6.87 -11.10
N ASP A 49 -0.11 -7.69 -11.53
CA ASP A 49 -1.29 -7.23 -12.27
C ASP A 49 -2.14 -6.27 -11.45
N GLN A 50 -2.39 -6.61 -10.18
CA GLN A 50 -3.19 -5.77 -9.28
C GLN A 50 -2.50 -4.44 -8.95
N LEU A 51 -1.19 -4.44 -8.72
CA LEU A 51 -0.41 -3.21 -8.53
C LEU A 51 -0.43 -2.31 -9.79
N PHE A 52 -0.36 -2.91 -10.98
CA PHE A 52 -0.45 -2.16 -12.23
C PHE A 52 -1.86 -1.57 -12.44
N PHE A 53 -2.90 -2.36 -12.16
CA PHE A 53 -4.29 -1.92 -12.24
C PHE A 53 -4.57 -0.74 -11.31
N ALA A 54 -4.15 -0.84 -10.04
CA ALA A 54 -4.36 0.22 -9.06
C ALA A 54 -3.60 1.52 -9.40
N LEU A 55 -2.38 1.44 -9.97
CA LEU A 55 -1.68 2.63 -10.47
C LEU A 55 -2.44 3.33 -11.60
N GLY A 56 -3.17 2.56 -12.42
CA GLY A 56 -4.01 3.05 -13.51
C GLY A 56 -5.40 3.51 -13.06
N ALA A 57 -5.71 3.48 -11.76
CA ALA A 57 -7.03 3.84 -11.26
C ALA A 57 -7.38 5.32 -11.57
N PRO A 58 -8.65 5.60 -11.93
CA PRO A 58 -9.09 6.97 -12.18
C PRO A 58 -9.05 7.79 -10.89
N SER A 59 -8.87 9.11 -11.01
CA SER A 59 -8.92 10.02 -9.86
C SER A 59 -10.24 9.85 -9.10
N GLY A 60 -10.18 9.86 -7.77
CA GLY A 60 -11.32 9.53 -6.90
C GLY A 60 -11.43 8.04 -6.52
N SER A 61 -10.44 7.22 -6.87
CA SER A 61 -10.35 5.79 -6.48
C SER A 61 -9.33 5.61 -5.35
N ALA A 62 -9.51 6.33 -4.25
CA ALA A 62 -8.55 6.33 -3.15
C ALA A 62 -8.38 4.95 -2.49
N ASP A 63 -9.46 4.17 -2.41
CA ASP A 63 -9.48 2.79 -1.89
C ASP A 63 -8.52 1.87 -2.66
N GLN A 64 -8.48 1.96 -4.00
CA GLN A 64 -7.59 1.14 -4.82
C GLN A 64 -6.12 1.50 -4.59
N LEU A 65 -5.81 2.79 -4.45
CA LEU A 65 -4.45 3.25 -4.14
C LEU A 65 -4.02 2.86 -2.72
N LEU A 66 -4.93 2.87 -1.76
CA LEU A 66 -4.69 2.39 -0.40
C LEU A 66 -4.46 0.87 -0.38
N GLY A 67 -5.29 0.10 -1.08
CA GLY A 67 -5.10 -1.33 -1.24
C GLY A 67 -3.75 -1.68 -1.86
N ALA A 68 -3.31 -0.92 -2.87
CA ALA A 68 -1.98 -1.10 -3.46
C ALA A 68 -0.82 -0.80 -2.50
N LEU A 69 -0.97 0.19 -1.60
CA LEU A 69 0.00 0.44 -0.53
C LEU A 69 0.05 -0.74 0.45
N GLU A 70 -1.09 -1.36 0.77
CA GLU A 70 -1.15 -2.56 1.61
C GLU A 70 -0.51 -3.76 0.92
N TRP A 71 -0.83 -4.01 -0.36
CA TRP A 71 -0.24 -5.11 -1.12
C TRP A 71 1.28 -5.00 -1.25
N ALA A 72 1.82 -3.80 -1.49
CA ALA A 72 3.26 -3.58 -1.54
C ALA A 72 3.93 -3.87 -0.18
N ALA A 73 3.23 -3.58 0.93
CA ALA A 73 3.74 -3.79 2.28
C ALA A 73 3.77 -5.29 2.61
N LEU A 74 2.66 -5.98 2.37
CA LEU A 74 2.53 -7.41 2.57
C LEU A 74 3.51 -8.18 1.69
N ALA A 75 3.62 -7.84 0.41
CA ALA A 75 4.53 -8.52 -0.50
C ALA A 75 6.00 -8.31 -0.13
N GLY A 76 6.36 -7.14 0.40
CA GLY A 76 7.69 -6.89 0.96
C GLY A 76 7.94 -7.71 2.23
N ALA A 77 6.96 -7.76 3.14
CA ALA A 77 7.05 -8.53 4.39
C ALA A 77 7.11 -10.05 4.15
N ALA A 78 6.32 -10.57 3.21
CA ALA A 78 6.31 -11.98 2.79
C ALA A 78 7.55 -12.38 1.96
N GLY A 79 8.45 -11.43 1.63
CA GLY A 79 9.62 -11.67 0.80
C GLY A 79 9.29 -11.96 -0.68
N TRP A 80 8.09 -11.64 -1.13
CA TRP A 80 7.71 -11.72 -2.55
C TRP A 80 8.34 -10.58 -3.35
N LEU A 81 8.49 -9.42 -2.71
CA LEU A 81 9.29 -8.29 -3.16
C LEU A 81 10.49 -8.13 -2.24
N SER A 82 11.65 -7.79 -2.81
CA SER A 82 12.73 -7.23 -2.00
C SER A 82 12.30 -5.90 -1.36
N GLN A 83 12.93 -5.53 -0.25
CA GLN A 83 12.68 -4.25 0.41
C GLN A 83 12.78 -3.06 -0.58
N ALA A 84 13.79 -3.06 -1.44
CA ALA A 84 13.96 -2.00 -2.45
C ALA A 84 12.80 -1.95 -3.46
N GLN A 85 12.29 -3.11 -3.90
CA GLN A 85 11.13 -3.17 -4.79
C GLN A 85 9.86 -2.69 -4.10
N ALA A 86 9.60 -3.11 -2.87
CA ALA A 86 8.44 -2.67 -2.09
C ALA A 86 8.47 -1.14 -1.86
N THR A 87 9.62 -0.59 -1.48
CA THR A 87 9.82 0.85 -1.36
C THR A 87 9.61 1.57 -2.70
N ASN A 88 10.15 1.06 -3.81
CA ASN A 88 9.92 1.68 -5.12
C ASN A 88 8.42 1.73 -5.49
N TRP A 89 7.66 0.67 -5.23
CA TRP A 89 6.20 0.69 -5.41
C TRP A 89 5.53 1.75 -4.53
N ALA A 90 5.88 1.84 -3.24
CA ALA A 90 5.36 2.87 -2.35
C ALA A 90 5.70 4.29 -2.85
N HIS A 91 6.90 4.51 -3.42
CA HIS A 91 7.27 5.78 -4.05
C HIS A 91 6.35 6.11 -5.24
N HIS A 92 6.10 5.15 -6.14
CA HIS A 92 5.24 5.35 -7.30
C HIS A 92 3.80 5.66 -6.89
N LEU A 93 3.25 4.89 -5.94
CA LEU A 93 1.92 5.11 -5.39
C LEU A 93 1.79 6.46 -4.69
N THR A 94 2.79 6.84 -3.89
CA THR A 94 2.79 8.14 -3.20
C THR A 94 2.83 9.29 -4.20
N ARG A 95 3.66 9.20 -5.25
CA ARG A 95 3.66 10.20 -6.33
C ARG A 95 2.29 10.30 -6.98
N ARG A 96 1.64 9.17 -7.28
CA ARG A 96 0.28 9.14 -7.83
C ARG A 96 -0.71 9.84 -6.90
N ILE A 97 -0.72 9.50 -5.61
CA ILE A 97 -1.60 10.11 -4.60
C ILE A 97 -1.36 11.63 -4.53
N THR A 98 -0.11 12.08 -4.42
CA THR A 98 0.20 13.52 -4.36
C THR A 98 -0.09 14.28 -5.66
N SER A 99 -0.25 13.58 -6.80
CA SER A 99 -0.68 14.20 -8.05
C SER A 99 -2.20 14.41 -8.13
N ASP A 100 -2.97 13.53 -7.49
CA ASP A 100 -4.45 13.57 -7.48
C ASP A 100 -5.02 14.40 -6.33
N TYR A 101 -4.31 14.47 -5.20
CA TYR A 101 -4.79 15.13 -3.99
C TYR A 101 -3.87 16.28 -3.59
N SER A 102 -4.44 17.47 -3.41
CA SER A 102 -3.71 18.68 -3.02
C SER A 102 -3.12 18.60 -1.62
N ASP A 103 -3.73 17.80 -0.74
CA ASP A 103 -3.33 17.64 0.65
C ASP A 103 -3.88 16.34 1.25
N GLN A 104 -3.43 16.05 2.48
CA GLN A 104 -3.84 14.86 3.22
C GLN A 104 -5.34 14.83 3.58
N ARG A 105 -6.01 15.98 3.74
CA ARG A 105 -7.43 16.02 4.07
C ARG A 105 -8.27 15.62 2.86
N ALA A 106 -7.88 16.05 1.66
CA ALA A 106 -8.53 15.64 0.42
C ALA A 106 -8.45 14.11 0.24
N TRP A 107 -7.25 13.54 0.41
CA TRP A 107 -7.01 12.09 0.40
C TRP A 107 -7.90 11.34 1.41
N LEU A 108 -7.88 11.73 2.68
CA LEU A 108 -8.67 11.07 3.73
C LEU A 108 -10.18 11.24 3.55
N SER A 109 -10.62 12.36 2.96
CA SER A 109 -12.04 12.59 2.68
C SER A 109 -12.55 11.68 1.58
N ASP A 110 -11.72 11.39 0.58
CA ASP A 110 -12.07 10.48 -0.50
C ASP A 110 -12.06 9.02 -0.02
N LEU A 111 -11.04 8.63 0.75
CA LEU A 111 -11.02 7.31 1.41
C LEU A 111 -12.27 7.05 2.24
N ARG A 112 -12.73 8.04 3.02
CA ARG A 112 -13.96 7.90 3.82
C ARG A 112 -15.22 7.73 2.97
N ARG A 113 -15.22 8.18 1.72
CA ARG A 113 -16.37 8.00 0.82
C ARG A 113 -16.38 6.62 0.18
N ALA A 114 -15.20 6.01 0.03
CA ALA A 114 -15.02 4.72 -0.62
C ALA A 114 -15.12 3.52 0.36
N LEU A 115 -14.84 3.75 1.65
CA LEU A 115 -14.97 2.77 2.75
C LEU A 115 -16.37 2.82 3.39
#